data_AF-A0A2I0I2T6-F1
#
_entry.id   AF-A0A2I0I2T6-F1
#
_cell.length_a   1.000
_cell.length_b   1.000
_cell.length_c   1.000
_cell.angle_alpha   90.00
_cell.angle_beta   90.00
_cell.angle_gamma   90.00
#
_symmetry.space_group_name_H-M   'P 1'
#
loop_
_entity.id
_entity.type
_entity.pdbx_description
1 polymer ?
#
loop_
_entity_poly.entity_id
_entity_poly.type
_entity_poly.pdbx_seq_one_letter_code
_entity_poly.pdbx_strand_id
1 'polypeptide(L)'
;MSGKELSKLVAFVKGTQFDLVDYLQRERHGSARLESFASGLELIGQKAGTRFILLLQMATLQSRLDAEFLLAHMCSVKFKEWIVVLATLLRRSEVLFDIFRHDLRLWKAYSVTLQSHPAFVEYQDLVEALEERLSSLSNSEEK
;
A
#
# COMPACT_ATOMS: atom_id res chain seq x y z
N MET A 1 6.27 10.17 -7.45
CA MET A 1 5.31 10.31 -8.56
C MET A 1 4.06 11.03 -8.05
N SER A 2 3.45 11.95 -8.81
CA SER A 2 2.22 12.64 -8.38
C SER A 2 0.97 11.78 -8.61
N GLY A 3 -0.16 12.02 -7.92
CA GLY A 3 -1.43 11.32 -8.22
C GLY A 3 -1.90 11.44 -9.68
N LYS A 4 -1.43 12.45 -10.43
CA LYS A 4 -1.65 12.53 -11.89
C LYS A 4 -0.89 11.44 -12.66
N GLU A 5 0.22 10.93 -12.13
CA GLU A 5 0.99 9.83 -12.72
C GLU A 5 0.34 8.48 -12.44
N LEU A 6 -0.31 8.30 -11.27
CA LEU A 6 -1.12 7.11 -11.00
C LEU A 6 -2.30 7.01 -11.98
N SER A 7 -3.06 8.10 -12.16
CA SER A 7 -4.16 8.13 -13.13
C SER A 7 -3.67 8.00 -14.57
N LYS A 8 -2.49 8.53 -14.92
CA LYS A 8 -1.88 8.29 -16.26
C LYS A 8 -1.50 6.84 -16.46
N LEU A 9 -0.93 6.17 -15.45
CA LEU A 9 -0.60 4.75 -15.52
C LEU A 9 -1.87 3.91 -15.71
N VAL A 10 -2.92 4.18 -14.93
CA VAL A 10 -4.19 3.44 -15.05
C VAL A 10 -4.87 3.73 -16.39
N ALA A 11 -4.87 4.98 -16.84
CA ALA A 11 -5.38 5.35 -18.17
C ALA A 11 -4.59 4.68 -19.30
N PHE A 12 -3.26 4.58 -19.17
CA PHE A 12 -2.42 3.84 -20.12
C PHE A 12 -2.81 2.36 -20.14
N VAL A 13 -2.81 1.69 -18.98
CA VAL A 13 -3.15 0.26 -18.88
C VAL A 13 -4.53 -0.04 -19.45
N LYS A 14 -5.53 0.79 -19.10
CA LYS A 14 -6.90 0.66 -19.62
C LYS A 14 -7.00 0.97 -21.12
N GLY A 15 -6.17 1.88 -21.64
CA GLY A 15 -6.22 2.35 -23.02
C GLY A 15 -5.43 1.51 -24.02
N THR A 16 -4.41 0.77 -23.57
CA THR A 16 -3.47 0.06 -24.46
C THR A 16 -3.57 -1.46 -24.40
N GLN A 17 -4.54 -2.02 -23.65
CA GLN A 17 -4.59 -3.47 -23.32
C GLN A 17 -3.25 -3.99 -22.76
N PHE A 18 -2.45 -3.11 -22.16
CA PHE A 18 -1.16 -3.48 -21.62
C PHE A 18 -1.34 -4.50 -20.50
N ASP A 19 -0.71 -5.67 -20.64
CA ASP A 19 -0.72 -6.69 -19.62
C ASP A 19 0.19 -6.30 -18.46
N LEU A 20 -0.39 -5.50 -17.55
CA LEU A 20 0.26 -5.05 -16.34
C LEU A 20 0.67 -6.24 -15.45
N VAL A 21 -0.08 -7.34 -15.47
CA VAL A 21 0.19 -8.53 -14.66
C VAL A 21 1.46 -9.21 -15.15
N ASP A 22 1.57 -9.47 -16.46
CA ASP A 22 2.77 -10.07 -17.09
C ASP A 22 4.00 -9.17 -16.91
N TYR A 23 3.85 -7.85 -17.10
CA TYR A 23 4.93 -6.90 -16.86
C TYR A 23 5.43 -6.92 -15.40
N LEU A 24 4.53 -6.83 -14.42
CA LEU A 24 4.89 -6.84 -13.00
C LEU A 24 5.53 -8.16 -12.57
N GLN A 25 5.10 -9.29 -13.15
CA GLN A 25 5.72 -10.58 -12.90
C GLN A 25 7.16 -10.63 -13.41
N ARG A 26 7.43 -10.08 -14.61
CA ARG A 26 8.78 -10.01 -15.19
C ARG A 26 9.70 -9.04 -14.47
N GLU A 27 9.19 -7.86 -14.12
CA GLU A 27 9.96 -6.76 -13.52
C GLU A 27 9.93 -6.74 -11.99
N ARG A 28 9.40 -7.78 -11.34
CA ARG A 28 9.25 -7.87 -9.88
C ARG A 28 10.55 -7.58 -9.11
N HIS A 29 11.69 -7.97 -9.68
CA HIS A 29 13.03 -7.79 -9.10
C HIS A 29 13.81 -6.63 -9.72
N GLY A 30 13.25 -5.96 -10.73
CA GLY A 30 13.84 -4.85 -11.47
C GLY A 30 13.07 -3.57 -11.19
N SER A 31 12.45 -3.03 -12.23
CA SER A 31 11.84 -1.69 -12.23
C SER A 31 10.65 -1.54 -11.28
N ALA A 32 10.00 -2.64 -10.90
CA ALA A 32 8.86 -2.65 -9.99
C ALA A 32 9.25 -2.97 -8.54
N ARG A 33 10.54 -3.17 -8.24
CA ARG A 33 11.00 -3.46 -6.88
C ARG A 33 10.88 -2.22 -6.00
N LEU A 34 10.34 -2.41 -4.79
CA LEU A 34 10.32 -1.36 -3.79
C LEU A 34 11.62 -1.38 -2.97
N GLU A 35 12.37 -0.27 -2.97
CA GLU A 35 13.58 -0.16 -2.15
C GLU A 35 13.27 -0.13 -0.65
N SER A 36 12.18 0.55 -0.26
CA SER A 36 11.67 0.57 1.11
C SER A 36 10.18 0.91 1.15
N PHE A 37 9.48 0.46 2.18
CA PHE A 37 8.08 0.83 2.39
C PHE A 37 7.88 2.35 2.55
N ALA A 38 8.80 3.01 3.24
CA ALA A 38 8.82 4.47 3.36
C ALA A 38 8.90 5.11 1.98
N SER A 39 9.86 4.70 1.13
CA SER A 39 9.97 5.24 -0.23
C SER A 39 8.78 4.89 -1.12
N GLY A 40 8.06 3.79 -0.90
CA GLY A 40 6.81 3.49 -1.62
C GLY A 40 5.63 4.35 -1.22
N LEU A 41 5.41 4.49 0.09
CA LEU A 41 4.39 5.38 0.65
C LEU A 41 4.68 6.83 0.30
N GLU A 42 5.95 7.22 0.39
CA GLU A 42 6.43 8.49 -0.10
C GLU A 42 6.27 8.59 -1.61
N LEU A 43 6.63 7.62 -2.45
CA LEU A 43 6.55 7.76 -3.91
C LEU A 43 5.12 7.99 -4.39
N ILE A 44 4.14 7.33 -3.78
CA ILE A 44 2.71 7.58 -4.03
C ILE A 44 2.26 8.87 -3.32
N GLY A 45 2.94 9.26 -2.24
CA GLY A 45 2.66 10.44 -1.44
C GLY A 45 3.45 11.73 -1.73
N GLN A 46 4.46 11.71 -2.61
CA GLN A 46 5.62 12.64 -2.59
C GLN A 46 5.37 13.97 -3.28
N LYS A 47 4.12 14.43 -3.32
CA LYS A 47 3.92 15.88 -3.40
C LYS A 47 3.16 16.41 -2.21
N ALA A 48 3.49 15.90 -1.03
CA ALA A 48 3.04 16.41 0.25
C ALA A 48 4.23 16.93 1.08
N GLY A 49 4.80 18.06 0.66
CA GLY A 49 5.43 19.00 1.59
C GLY A 49 4.40 19.68 2.51
N THR A 50 3.21 19.10 2.66
CA THR A 50 2.09 19.69 3.41
C THR A 50 1.12 18.57 3.78
N ARG A 51 1.34 18.02 4.97
CA ARG A 51 0.48 17.46 6.04
C ARG A 51 -1.06 17.36 5.88
N PHE A 52 -1.60 17.26 4.68
CA PHE A 52 -3.06 17.17 4.44
C PHE A 52 -3.38 16.62 3.03
N ILE A 53 -2.39 16.53 2.14
CA ILE A 53 -2.60 16.27 0.71
C ILE A 53 -2.73 14.77 0.40
N LEU A 54 -2.25 13.84 1.24
CA LEU A 54 -2.43 12.40 0.98
C LEU A 54 -3.91 12.00 1.03
N LEU A 55 -4.62 12.48 2.04
CA LEU A 55 -6.08 12.36 2.10
C LEU A 55 -6.77 13.20 1.02
N LEU A 56 -6.35 14.46 0.78
CA LEU A 56 -7.03 15.33 -0.19
C LEU A 56 -6.86 14.88 -1.65
N GLN A 57 -5.73 14.26 -2.00
CA GLN A 57 -5.46 13.76 -3.35
C GLN A 57 -6.10 12.37 -3.57
N MET A 58 -6.30 11.57 -2.50
CA MET A 58 -7.17 10.39 -2.52
C MET A 58 -8.67 10.71 -2.39
N ALA A 59 -9.02 11.94 -2.00
CA ALA A 59 -10.42 12.38 -1.92
C ALA A 59 -11.05 12.55 -3.31
N THR A 60 -10.25 12.66 -4.37
CA THR A 60 -10.81 12.58 -5.73
C THR A 60 -11.24 11.14 -6.00
N LEU A 61 -12.53 10.91 -6.24
CA LEU A 61 -13.10 9.59 -6.48
C LEU A 61 -12.31 8.78 -7.53
N GLN A 62 -11.75 9.46 -8.54
CA GLN A 62 -10.94 8.86 -9.60
C GLN A 62 -9.62 8.26 -9.10
N SER A 63 -8.86 8.97 -8.27
CA SER A 63 -7.57 8.46 -7.76
C SER A 63 -7.77 7.27 -6.83
N ARG A 64 -8.86 7.26 -6.07
CA ARG A 64 -9.28 6.11 -5.27
C ARG A 64 -9.62 4.90 -6.13
N LEU A 65 -10.43 5.09 -7.18
CA LEU A 65 -10.77 4.00 -8.13
C LEU A 65 -9.53 3.47 -8.87
N ASP A 66 -8.60 4.35 -9.22
CA ASP A 66 -7.34 3.98 -9.87
C ASP A 66 -6.44 3.18 -8.92
N ALA A 67 -6.36 3.57 -7.64
CA ALA A 67 -5.65 2.81 -6.61
C ALA A 67 -6.32 1.46 -6.30
N GLU A 68 -7.66 1.39 -6.26
CA GLU A 68 -8.38 0.12 -6.09
C GLU A 68 -8.17 -0.81 -7.28
N PHE A 69 -8.16 -0.27 -8.51
CA PHE A 69 -7.84 -1.02 -9.71
C PHE A 69 -6.43 -1.61 -9.64
N LEU A 70 -5.43 -0.81 -9.27
CA LEU A 70 -4.06 -1.29 -9.12
C LEU A 70 -3.93 -2.31 -7.99
N LEU A 71 -4.60 -2.11 -6.86
CA LEU A 71 -4.60 -3.06 -5.74
C LEU A 71 -5.07 -4.45 -6.19
N ALA A 72 -6.16 -4.52 -6.97
CA ALA A 72 -6.65 -5.79 -7.50
C ALA A 72 -5.61 -6.51 -8.39
N HIS A 73 -4.89 -5.75 -9.23
CA HIS A 73 -3.84 -6.31 -10.08
C HIS A 73 -2.64 -6.78 -9.26
N MET A 74 -2.21 -5.99 -8.27
CA MET A 74 -1.12 -6.36 -7.36
C MET A 74 -1.46 -7.61 -6.54
N CYS A 75 -2.71 -7.76 -6.09
CA CYS A 75 -3.21 -8.96 -5.44
C CYS A 75 -3.13 -10.19 -6.37
N SER A 76 -3.49 -10.04 -7.64
CA SER A 76 -3.39 -11.12 -8.65
C SER A 76 -1.94 -11.63 -8.82
N VAL A 77 -0.97 -10.71 -8.89
CA VAL A 77 0.46 -11.06 -8.99
C VAL A 77 1.12 -11.40 -7.64
N LYS A 78 0.36 -11.35 -6.53
CA LYS A 78 0.85 -11.56 -5.15
C LYS A 78 2.05 -10.68 -4.80
N PHE A 79 2.07 -9.44 -5.28
CA PHE A 79 3.17 -8.51 -5.07
C PHE A 79 3.02 -7.79 -3.72
N LYS A 80 3.38 -8.50 -2.64
CA LYS A 80 3.15 -8.08 -1.24
C LYS A 80 3.53 -6.63 -0.93
N GLU A 81 4.68 -6.16 -1.43
CA GLU A 81 5.19 -4.81 -1.16
C GLU A 81 4.20 -3.72 -1.61
N TRP A 82 3.77 -3.77 -2.87
CA TRP A 82 2.81 -2.81 -3.41
C TRP A 82 1.39 -3.01 -2.89
N ILE A 83 0.99 -4.25 -2.56
CA ILE A 83 -0.30 -4.51 -1.92
C ILE A 83 -0.34 -3.79 -0.57
N VAL A 84 0.72 -3.89 0.25
CA VAL A 84 0.80 -3.21 1.55
C VAL A 84 0.71 -1.70 1.37
N VAL A 85 1.50 -1.12 0.47
CA VAL A 85 1.50 0.34 0.21
C VAL A 85 0.11 0.82 -0.23
N LEU A 86 -0.52 0.18 -1.22
CA LEU A 86 -1.84 0.57 -1.73
C LEU A 86 -2.96 0.32 -0.71
N ALA A 87 -2.90 -0.78 0.04
CA ALA A 87 -3.89 -1.09 1.07
C ALA A 87 -3.80 -0.12 2.26
N THR A 88 -2.59 0.35 2.63
CA THR A 88 -2.42 1.42 3.61
C THR A 88 -3.00 2.74 3.10
N LEU A 89 -2.69 3.12 1.86
CA LEU A 89 -3.23 4.33 1.23
C LEU A 89 -4.77 4.32 1.19
N LEU A 90 -5.37 3.18 0.87
CA LEU A 90 -6.83 2.98 0.82
C LEU A 90 -7.45 2.68 2.20
N ARG A 91 -6.63 2.62 3.26
CA ARG A 91 -7.04 2.26 4.63
C ARG A 91 -7.83 0.94 4.69
N ARG A 92 -7.46 -0.05 3.88
CA ARG A 92 -8.07 -1.38 3.81
C ARG A 92 -7.43 -2.30 4.85
N SER A 93 -7.86 -2.15 6.11
CA SER A 93 -7.36 -2.93 7.26
C SER A 93 -7.46 -4.44 7.05
N GLU A 94 -8.55 -4.96 6.46
CA GLU A 94 -8.73 -6.40 6.23
C GLU A 94 -7.67 -7.00 5.31
N VAL A 95 -7.27 -6.29 4.25
CA VAL A 95 -6.24 -6.74 3.31
C VAL A 95 -4.87 -6.74 3.99
N LEU A 96 -4.57 -5.69 4.75
CA LEU A 96 -3.33 -5.59 5.51
C LEU A 96 -3.24 -6.68 6.57
N PHE A 97 -4.33 -6.90 7.32
CA PHE A 97 -4.42 -7.94 8.33
C PHE A 97 -4.19 -9.33 7.75
N ASP A 98 -4.81 -9.67 6.62
CA ASP A 98 -4.60 -10.96 5.97
C ASP A 98 -3.14 -11.17 5.53
N ILE A 99 -2.43 -10.12 5.13
CA ILE A 99 -1.01 -10.22 4.78
C ILE A 99 -0.15 -10.39 6.04
N PHE A 100 -0.38 -9.55 7.04
CA PHE A 100 0.46 -9.47 8.24
C PHE A 100 0.26 -10.64 9.20
N ARG A 101 -0.93 -11.24 9.26
CA ARG A 101 -1.16 -12.44 10.08
C ARG A 101 -0.29 -13.61 9.62
N HIS A 102 -0.01 -13.70 8.32
CA HIS A 102 0.86 -14.74 7.74
C HIS A 102 2.35 -14.36 7.78
N ASP A 103 2.68 -13.10 8.10
CA ASP A 103 4.05 -12.58 8.10
C ASP A 103 4.24 -11.49 9.17
N LEU A 104 4.28 -11.91 10.43
CA LEU A 104 4.47 -10.99 11.57
C LEU A 104 5.83 -10.28 11.56
N ARG A 105 6.82 -10.81 10.85
CA ARG A 105 8.12 -10.14 10.68
C ARG A 105 7.98 -8.91 9.80
N LEU A 106 7.22 -9.06 8.70
CA LEU A 106 6.88 -7.95 7.82
C LEU A 106 6.08 -6.88 8.59
N TRP A 107 5.11 -7.30 9.41
CA TRP A 107 4.36 -6.37 10.27
C TRP A 107 5.29 -5.55 11.17
N LYS A 108 6.20 -6.19 11.92
CA LYS A 108 7.13 -5.49 12.81
C LYS A 108 8.01 -4.48 12.09
N ALA A 109 8.53 -4.84 10.92
CA ALA A 109 9.34 -3.91 10.12
C ALA A 109 8.51 -2.73 9.61
N TYR A 110 7.27 -3.00 9.20
CA TYR A 110 6.37 -2.01 8.64
C TYR A 110 5.80 -1.05 9.69
N SER A 111 5.37 -1.57 10.84
CA SER A 111 4.85 -0.75 11.95
C SER A 111 5.91 0.20 12.47
N VAL A 112 7.16 -0.27 12.66
CA VAL A 112 8.31 0.58 13.00
C VAL A 112 8.54 1.65 11.93
N THR A 113 8.44 1.30 10.64
CA THR A 113 8.61 2.26 9.55
C THR A 113 7.56 3.37 9.63
N LEU A 114 6.29 3.02 9.81
CA LEU A 114 5.19 4.00 9.94
C LEU A 114 5.34 4.87 11.19
N GLN A 115 5.67 4.27 12.33
CA GLN A 115 5.84 4.98 13.61
C GLN A 115 7.06 5.91 13.61
N SER A 116 8.13 5.56 12.89
CA SER A 116 9.38 6.33 12.85
C SER A 116 9.27 7.60 11.98
N HIS A 117 8.30 7.66 11.08
CA HIS A 117 8.15 8.78 10.14
C HIS A 117 6.95 9.66 10.53
N PRO A 118 7.17 10.91 10.97
CA PRO A 118 6.10 11.81 11.39
C PRO A 118 5.11 12.17 10.26
N ALA A 119 5.49 11.94 9.01
CA ALA A 119 4.62 12.08 7.84
C ALA A 119 3.47 11.06 7.79
N PHE A 120 3.56 9.95 8.53
CA PHE A 120 2.59 8.86 8.51
C PHE A 120 1.73 8.77 9.78
N VAL A 121 1.73 9.81 10.61
CA VAL A 121 0.92 9.90 11.85
C VAL A 121 -0.57 9.66 11.61
N GLU A 122 -1.08 9.99 10.42
CA GLU A 122 -2.49 9.80 10.02
C GLU A 122 -2.90 8.33 9.87
N TYR A 123 -1.92 7.42 9.79
CA TYR A 123 -2.15 5.97 9.75
C TYR A 123 -1.92 5.31 11.11
N GLN A 124 -1.61 6.08 12.16
CA GLN A 124 -1.32 5.52 13.48
C GLN A 124 -2.52 4.78 14.07
N ASP A 125 -3.73 5.29 13.85
CA ASP A 125 -4.98 4.62 14.25
C ASP A 125 -5.19 3.28 13.50
N LEU A 126 -4.86 3.23 12.21
CA LEU A 126 -4.85 2.00 11.42
C LEU A 126 -3.81 1.01 11.95
N VAL A 127 -2.62 1.49 12.34
CA VAL A 127 -1.55 0.67 12.90
C VAL A 127 -1.98 0.08 14.23
N GLU A 128 -2.52 0.88 15.15
CA GLU A 128 -3.02 0.44 16.44
C GLU A 128 -4.13 -0.61 16.29
N ALA A 129 -5.12 -0.36 15.42
CA ALA A 129 -6.19 -1.31 15.16
C ALA A 129 -5.68 -2.65 14.58
N LEU A 130 -4.64 -2.61 13.75
CA LEU A 130 -4.00 -3.84 13.23
C LEU A 130 -3.19 -4.55 14.31
N GLU A 131 -2.46 -3.82 15.14
CA GLU A 131 -1.65 -4.36 16.24
C GLU A 131 -2.53 -5.11 17.25
N GLU A 132 -3.68 -4.54 17.64
CA GLU A 132 -4.65 -5.18 18.52
C GLU A 132 -5.18 -6.48 17.92
N ARG A 133 -5.57 -6.45 16.63
CA ARG A 133 -6.11 -7.65 15.96
C ARG A 133 -5.06 -8.74 15.81
N LEU A 134 -3.82 -8.38 15.45
CA LEU A 134 -2.72 -9.35 15.31
C LEU A 134 -2.32 -9.94 16.67
N SER A 135 -2.35 -9.15 17.75
CA SER A 135 -2.06 -9.62 19.11
C SER A 135 -3.17 -10.52 19.67
N SER A 136 -4.43 -10.27 19.29
CA SER A 136 -5.54 -11.15 19.68
C SER A 136 -5.48 -12.54 19.03
N LEU A 137 -4.94 -12.63 17.80
CA LEU A 137 -4.69 -13.90 17.12
C LEU A 137 -3.59 -14.71 17.81
N SER A 138 -2.46 -14.08 18.16
CA SER A 138 -1.37 -14.80 18.82
C SER A 138 -1.80 -15.37 20.18
N ASN A 139 -2.67 -14.66 20.91
CA ASN A 139 -3.23 -15.16 22.17
C ASN A 139 -4.28 -16.27 21.99
N SER A 140 -4.83 -16.44 20.78
CA SER A 140 -5.83 -17.46 20.47
C SER A 140 -5.21 -18.78 19.98
N GLU A 141 -3.99 -18.73 19.42
CA GLU A 141 -3.23 -19.94 19.02
C GLU A 141 -2.54 -20.64 20.21
N GLU A 142 -2.49 -20.00 21.38
CA GLU A 142 -1.86 -20.53 22.61
C GLU A 142 -2.84 -21.26 23.55
N LYS A 143 -4.06 -21.62 23.09
CA LYS A 143 -5.10 -22.23 23.92
C LYS A 143 -5.64 -23.55 23.40
#